data_AF-A0A929KDY6-F1
#
_entry.id   AF-A0A929KDY6-F1
#
_cell.length_a   1.000
_cell.length_b   1.000
_cell.length_c   1.000
_cell.angle_alpha   90.00
_cell.angle_beta   90.00
_cell.angle_gamma   90.00
#
_symmetry.space_group_name_H-M   'P 1'
#
loop_
_entity.id
_entity.type
_entity.pdbx_description
1 polymer ?
#
loop_
_entity_poly.entity_id
_entity_poly.type
_entity_poly.pdbx_seq_one_letter_code
_entity_poly.pdbx_strand_id
1 'polypeptide(L)'
;ENKYEYRYGNKFTSNVLVYHKFRFAHKVTVAPNIGILYETATKDVESEKYDVAVSGGYSLSAVGGVEVAINGLSFGANYQNVRSQELAAGRAYAGNRVMVHVSLPF
;
A
#
# COMPACT_ATOMS: atom_id res chain seq x y z
N GLU A 1 -9.18 -10.16 19.88
CA GLU A 1 -9.85 -11.47 19.82
C GLU A 1 -11.32 -11.23 19.50
N ASN A 2 -11.89 -11.94 18.52
CA ASN A 2 -13.31 -11.79 18.18
C ASN A 2 -14.15 -12.86 18.90
N LYS A 3 -15.48 -12.70 18.90
CA LYS A 3 -16.48 -13.64 19.47
C LYS A 3 -16.37 -15.09 18.94
N TYR A 4 -15.55 -15.30 17.91
CA TYR A 4 -15.30 -16.59 17.24
C TYR A 4 -13.87 -17.12 17.44
N GLU A 5 -13.10 -16.60 18.41
CA GLU A 5 -11.70 -17.03 18.68
C GLU A 5 -10.76 -16.89 17.46
N TYR A 6 -11.11 -15.99 16.53
CA TYR A 6 -10.29 -15.68 15.36
C TYR A 6 -9.36 -14.51 15.65
N ARG A 7 -8.06 -14.70 15.40
CA ARG A 7 -7.05 -13.65 15.53
C ARG A 7 -6.41 -13.37 14.18
N TYR A 8 -6.66 -12.19 13.65
CA TYR A 8 -5.97 -11.67 12.47
C TYR A 8 -4.47 -11.55 12.75
N GLY A 9 -3.67 -11.99 11.79
CA GLY A 9 -2.24 -11.81 11.79
C GLY A 9 -1.86 -10.34 11.74
N ASN A 10 -0.75 -10.01 12.39
CA ASN A 10 -0.19 -8.67 12.30
C ASN A 10 0.29 -8.44 10.87
N LYS A 11 -0.05 -7.27 10.32
CA LYS A 11 0.42 -6.83 9.02
C LYS A 11 1.44 -5.71 9.19
N PHE A 12 2.60 -5.90 8.60
CA PHE A 12 3.62 -4.88 8.45
C PHE A 12 3.60 -4.36 7.01
N THR A 13 3.54 -3.03 6.87
CA THR A 13 3.58 -2.35 5.57
C THR A 13 4.68 -1.31 5.62
N SER A 14 5.58 -1.36 4.64
CA SER A 14 6.64 -0.36 4.43
C SER A 14 6.53 0.21 3.02
N ASN A 15 6.65 1.52 2.91
CA ASN A 15 6.55 2.25 1.65
C ASN A 15 7.71 3.25 1.56
N VAL A 16 8.51 3.12 0.51
CA VAL A 16 9.66 3.99 0.25
C VAL A 16 9.45 4.64 -1.10
N LEU A 17 9.34 5.97 -1.12
CA LEU A 17 9.13 6.76 -2.33
C LEU A 17 10.21 7.83 -2.46
N VAL A 18 10.73 7.98 -3.67
CA VAL A 18 11.56 9.11 -4.08
C VAL A 18 10.69 10.01 -4.95
N TYR A 19 10.79 11.31 -4.75
CA TYR A 19 10.01 12.30 -5.48
C TYR A 19 10.86 13.50 -5.88
N HIS A 20 10.42 14.22 -6.90
CA HIS A 20 11.00 15.49 -7.30
C HIS A 20 9.91 16.55 -7.47
N LYS A 21 10.06 17.74 -6.87
CA LYS A 21 9.03 18.79 -6.89
C LYS A 21 9.33 19.84 -7.95
N PHE A 22 8.49 19.91 -8.97
CA PHE A 22 8.46 21.00 -9.95
C PHE A 22 7.47 22.06 -9.52
N ARG A 23 7.93 23.32 -9.36
CA ARG A 23 7.07 24.45 -8.98
C ARG A 23 6.87 25.36 -10.18
N PHE A 24 5.62 25.57 -10.56
CA PHE A 24 5.21 26.46 -11.65
C PHE A 24 4.50 27.68 -11.09
N ALA A 25 5.01 28.86 -11.44
CA ALA A 25 4.43 30.17 -11.11
C ALA A 25 4.07 30.35 -9.61
N HIS A 26 4.76 29.64 -8.71
CA HIS A 26 4.55 29.62 -7.26
C HIS A 26 3.14 29.21 -6.79
N LYS A 27 2.24 28.79 -7.69
CA LYS A 27 0.85 28.42 -7.38
C LYS A 27 0.57 26.93 -7.57
N VAL A 28 1.32 26.30 -8.48
CA VAL A 28 1.14 24.88 -8.85
C VAL A 28 2.45 24.15 -8.58
N THR A 29 2.37 23.04 -7.85
CA THR A 29 3.49 22.11 -7.67
C THR A 29 3.11 20.77 -8.26
N VAL A 30 3.98 20.20 -9.10
CA VAL A 30 3.84 18.84 -9.63
C VAL A 30 5.00 18.01 -9.09
N ALA A 31 4.70 16.90 -8.45
CA ALA A 31 5.65 16.04 -7.78
C ALA A 31 5.49 14.59 -8.27
N PRO A 32 6.10 14.22 -9.41
CA PRO A 32 6.23 12.81 -9.75
C PRO A 32 6.99 12.06 -8.66
N ASN A 33 6.54 10.84 -8.38
CA ASN A 33 7.12 9.95 -7.40
C ASN A 33 7.23 8.52 -7.96
N ILE A 34 8.26 7.82 -7.51
CA ILE A 34 8.49 6.41 -7.81
C ILE A 34 9.05 5.73 -6.56
N GLY A 35 8.74 4.45 -6.38
CA GLY A 35 9.33 3.70 -5.29
C GLY A 35 8.81 2.29 -5.17
N ILE A 36 8.89 1.76 -3.95
CA ILE A 36 8.62 0.36 -3.65
C ILE A 36 7.70 0.29 -2.42
N LEU A 37 6.74 -0.62 -2.49
CA LEU A 37 5.83 -0.97 -1.41
C LEU A 37 6.03 -2.43 -1.04
N TYR A 38 6.36 -2.69 0.22
CA TYR A 38 6.47 -4.03 0.77
C TYR A 38 5.41 -4.24 1.85
N GLU A 39 4.61 -5.29 1.69
CA GLU A 39 3.58 -5.70 2.64
C GLU A 39 3.89 -7.12 3.08
N THR A 40 3.86 -7.41 4.38
CA THR A 40 3.89 -8.78 4.90
C THR A 40 2.84 -8.94 5.99
N ALA A 41 2.18 -10.09 6.03
CA ALA A 41 1.20 -10.44 7.02
C ALA A 41 1.54 -11.80 7.61
N THR A 42 1.48 -11.91 8.93
CA THR A 42 1.52 -13.22 9.58
C THR A 42 0.23 -13.98 9.28
N LYS A 43 0.26 -15.31 9.41
CA LYS A 43 -0.95 -16.11 9.28
C LYS A 43 -1.94 -15.74 10.37
N ASP A 44 -3.22 -15.84 10.02
CA ASP A 44 -4.33 -15.78 10.95
C ASP A 44 -4.39 -17.07 11.75
N VAL A 45 -4.84 -16.98 13.00
CA VAL A 45 -4.97 -18.11 13.92
C VAL A 45 -6.43 -18.29 14.28
N GLU A 46 -6.93 -19.52 14.13
CA GLU A 46 -8.29 -19.92 14.49
C GLU A 46 -8.26 -20.84 15.73
N SER A 47 -9.07 -20.51 16.73
CA SER A 47 -9.18 -21.23 18.02
C SER A 47 -7.86 -21.52 18.71
N GLU A 48 -6.89 -20.59 18.59
CA GLU A 48 -5.55 -20.64 19.21
C GLU A 48 -4.71 -21.91 18.95
N LYS A 49 -5.14 -22.77 18.03
CA LYS A 49 -4.52 -24.08 17.77
C LYS A 49 -4.17 -24.32 16.31
N TYR A 50 -4.87 -23.67 15.38
CA TYR A 50 -4.69 -23.92 13.95
C TYR A 50 -4.33 -22.62 13.23
N ASP A 51 -3.12 -22.60 12.66
CA ASP A 51 -2.77 -21.61 11.66
C ASP A 51 -3.68 -21.81 10.45
N VAL A 52 -4.42 -20.78 10.07
CA VAL A 52 -5.24 -20.82 8.87
C VAL A 52 -4.29 -20.84 7.67
N ALA A 53 -4.06 -22.03 7.11
CA ALA A 53 -3.09 -22.28 6.04
C ALA A 53 -3.31 -21.45 4.76
N VAL A 54 -4.48 -20.82 4.65
CA VAL A 54 -4.93 -19.95 3.55
C VAL A 54 -4.81 -18.45 3.89
N SER A 55 -3.97 -18.06 4.85
CA SER A 55 -3.76 -16.67 5.25
C SER A 55 -2.27 -16.29 5.32
N GLY A 56 -1.97 -15.00 5.53
CA GLY A 56 -0.61 -14.47 5.62
C GLY A 56 0.12 -14.38 4.26
N GLY A 57 1.39 -13.99 4.31
CA GLY A 57 2.26 -13.89 3.14
C GLY A 57 2.97 -12.55 2.98
N TYR A 58 3.51 -12.28 1.79
CA TYR A 58 4.09 -10.99 1.44
C TYR A 58 3.70 -10.52 0.02
N SER A 59 3.80 -9.22 -0.21
CA SER A 59 3.68 -8.58 -1.51
C SER A 59 4.70 -7.47 -1.65
N LEU A 60 5.39 -7.44 -2.79
CA LEU A 60 6.34 -6.42 -3.19
C LEU A 60 5.83 -5.76 -4.47
N SER A 61 5.57 -4.47 -4.39
CA SER A 61 5.02 -3.68 -5.49
C SER A 61 5.97 -2.55 -5.88
N ALA A 62 6.12 -2.33 -7.17
CA ALA A 62 6.71 -1.10 -7.69
C ALA A 62 5.60 -0.04 -7.76
N VAL A 63 5.89 1.16 -7.26
CA VAL A 63 4.94 2.27 -7.20
C VAL A 63 5.42 3.38 -8.11
N GLY A 64 4.54 3.89 -8.96
CA GLY A 64 4.79 5.10 -9.75
C GLY A 64 3.58 6.01 -9.69
N GLY A 65 3.78 7.28 -9.43
CA GLY A 65 2.70 8.22 -9.21
C GLY A 65 3.08 9.67 -9.44
N VAL A 66 2.09 10.52 -9.28
CA VAL A 66 2.24 11.96 -9.35
C VAL A 66 1.33 12.60 -8.31
N GLU A 67 1.84 13.66 -7.69
CA GLU A 67 1.06 14.51 -6.82
C GLU A 67 1.06 15.94 -7.37
N VAL A 68 -0.10 16.57 -7.40
CA VAL A 68 -0.31 17.93 -7.87
C VAL A 68 -0.89 18.74 -6.73
N ALA A 69 -0.24 19.83 -6.36
CA ALA A 69 -0.72 20.75 -5.34
C ALA A 69 -1.01 22.13 -5.93
N ILE A 70 -2.18 22.69 -5.62
CA ILE A 70 -2.64 24.00 -6.09
C ILE A 70 -3.16 24.78 -4.88
N ASN A 71 -2.50 25.90 -4.55
CA ASN A 71 -2.91 26.81 -3.46
C ASN A 71 -3.24 26.10 -2.13
N GLY A 72 -2.48 25.05 -1.78
CA GLY A 72 -2.65 24.28 -0.54
C GLY A 72 -3.41 22.97 -0.72
N LEU A 73 -4.34 22.85 -1.66
CA LEU A 73 -5.04 21.60 -1.97
C LEU A 73 -4.11 20.66 -2.74
N SER A 74 -3.97 19.39 -2.34
CA SER A 74 -3.21 18.40 -3.10
C SER A 74 -4.09 17.25 -3.61
N PHE A 75 -3.76 16.77 -4.81
CA PHE A 75 -4.35 15.62 -5.46
C PHE A 75 -3.23 14.70 -5.88
N GLY A 76 -3.33 13.41 -5.54
CA GLY A 76 -2.33 12.44 -5.91
C GLY A 76 -2.95 11.20 -6.52
N ALA A 77 -2.24 10.62 -7.47
CA ALA A 77 -2.54 9.31 -8.00
C ALA A 77 -1.25 8.49 -8.05
N ASN A 78 -1.33 7.21 -7.67
CA ASN A 78 -0.26 6.26 -7.88
C ASN A 78 -0.79 4.93 -8.41
N TYR A 79 0.04 4.30 -9.22
CA TYR A 79 -0.14 2.95 -9.70
C TYR A 79 0.85 2.04 -8.98
N GLN A 80 0.32 0.97 -8.39
CA GLN A 80 1.07 -0.03 -7.64
C GLN A 80 1.03 -1.31 -8.45
N ASN A 81 2.16 -1.63 -9.09
CA ASN A 81 2.32 -2.84 -9.86
C ASN A 81 2.94 -3.92 -8.98
N VAL A 82 2.22 -5.02 -8.75
CA VAL A 82 2.74 -6.11 -7.92
C VAL A 82 3.77 -6.88 -8.72
N ARG A 83 5.02 -6.88 -8.24
CA ARG A 83 6.16 -7.51 -8.93
C ARG A 83 6.45 -8.90 -8.41
N SER A 84 6.33 -9.10 -7.11
CA SER A 84 6.50 -10.39 -6.47
C SER A 84 5.54 -10.50 -5.30
N GLN A 85 4.96 -11.66 -5.10
CA GLN A 85 4.07 -11.92 -3.99
C GLN A 85 4.01 -13.41 -3.69
N GLU A 86 3.74 -13.70 -2.43
CA GLU A 86 3.37 -15.03 -2.00
C GLU A 86 2.31 -14.84 -0.91
N LEU A 87 1.04 -15.01 -1.28
CA LEU A 87 -0.09 -14.81 -0.38
C LEU A 87 -0.83 -16.14 -0.20
N ALA A 88 -1.21 -16.45 1.04
CA ALA A 88 -1.93 -17.68 1.38
C ALA A 88 -1.24 -18.97 0.85
N ALA A 89 0.10 -19.01 0.93
CA ALA A 89 0.92 -20.09 0.36
C ALA A 89 0.64 -20.34 -1.13
N GLY A 90 0.51 -19.26 -1.92
CA GLY A 90 0.30 -19.30 -3.37
C GLY A 90 -1.15 -19.49 -3.82
N ARG A 91 -2.11 -19.50 -2.88
CA ARG A 91 -3.55 -19.66 -3.17
C ARG A 91 -4.28 -18.35 -3.42
N ALA A 92 -3.65 -17.22 -3.08
CA ALA A 92 -4.20 -15.89 -3.32
C ALA A 92 -3.20 -15.04 -4.12
N TYR A 93 -3.73 -14.13 -4.92
CA TYR A 93 -2.94 -13.20 -5.74
C TYR A 93 -3.47 -11.78 -5.53
N ALA A 94 -2.60 -10.84 -5.19
CA ALA A 94 -2.93 -9.42 -5.25
C ALA A 94 -2.77 -8.94 -6.70
N GLY A 95 -3.79 -8.22 -7.18
CA GLY A 95 -3.74 -7.53 -8.46
C GLY A 95 -3.07 -6.17 -8.35
N ASN A 96 -2.77 -5.58 -9.51
CA ASN A 96 -2.29 -4.20 -9.60
C ASN A 96 -3.36 -3.23 -9.09
N ARG A 97 -2.93 -2.14 -8.45
CA ARG A 97 -3.84 -1.18 -7.82
C ARG A 97 -3.60 0.22 -8.35
N VAL A 98 -4.67 0.99 -8.46
CA VAL A 98 -4.61 2.44 -8.63
C VAL A 98 -5.14 3.06 -7.34
N MET A 99 -4.36 3.96 -6.75
CA MET A 99 -4.77 4.75 -5.59
C MET A 99 -4.88 6.20 -6.03
N VAL A 100 -6.01 6.83 -5.69
CA VAL A 100 -6.21 8.28 -5.82
C VAL A 100 -6.49 8.83 -4.42
N HIS A 101 -5.91 9.97 -4.09
CA HIS A 101 -6.14 10.65 -2.83
C HIS A 101 -6.20 12.17 -3.02
N VAL A 102 -6.83 12.84 -2.05
CA VAL A 102 -6.92 14.29 -1.96
C VAL A 102 -6.49 14.68 -0.54
N SER A 103 -5.62 15.69 -0.43
CA SER A 103 -5.17 16.21 0.86
C SER A 103 -5.64 17.65 1.03
N LEU A 104 -6.30 17.90 2.16
CA LEU A 104 -6.81 19.21 2.56
C LEU A 104 -5.95 19.75 3.70
N PRO A 105 -5.29 20.91 3.54
CA PRO A 105 -4.62 21.57 4.65
C PRO A 105 -5.68 22.25 5.54
N PHE A 106 -5.50 22.18 6.86
CA PHE A 106 -6.31 22.85 7.87
C PHE A 106 -5.46 23.80 8.70
#